data_AF-A0A2E4T3X8-F1
#
_entry.id   AF-A0A2E4T3X8-F1
#
_cell.length_a   1.000
_cell.length_b   1.000
_cell.length_c   1.000
_cell.angle_alpha   90.00
_cell.angle_beta   90.00
_cell.angle_gamma   90.00
#
_symmetry.space_group_name_H-M   'P 1'
#
loop_
_entity.id
_entity.type
_entity.pdbx_description
1 polymer ?
#
loop_
_entity_poly.entity_id
_entity_poly.type
_entity_poly.pdbx_seq_one_letter_code
_entity_poly.pdbx_strand_id
1 'polypeptide(L)'
;MTDGDGHTALNPSEGIANEARKRVKATSARRGEPEFHMTDDMRRLSTPWFVALARAQRIDGESLPAGVILDAAAGSGLQLIAYGKELVRPVLGIEKDGNIAVLCAANMYINSKEDDLQRTMDRVVIGNGSDSEGAITEYWNSLRQAGTRAHPPIAMLHLDPARPTDAQNHDIDEMEPSVASILEGWADQLQSGPDGPAVLLDLSPRLGDDQRGLVEANVRMALPGANFTWEWLSQGGGRVDRLSLWIGSLASEVSHRCVRMGVKNVIAEIEGNPRNSETVVMNEPPPYGAHLTIVDPALVQSGLQEAWLEQVIRDDSGYSWLRLEGRRPMLIHTDPLIDSDELSGFVVATGEIVQHRLRPPELHTIDQVASSIAKNGIGKITLRCSLDPDVHPTIQRRLDRELKQIEGSKGFMVDIDLERSSGTQSLYVVCKE
;
A
#
# COMPACT_ATOMS: atom_id res chain seq x y z
N MET A 1 6.57 -40.94 -1.56
CA MET A 1 5.91 -41.74 -0.49
C MET A 1 5.97 -40.88 0.78
N THR A 2 4.99 -40.10 1.19
CA THR A 2 3.58 -39.87 0.78
C THR A 2 3.38 -38.36 0.69
N ASP A 3 3.03 -37.84 -0.49
CA ASP A 3 2.38 -36.53 -0.60
C ASP A 3 1.00 -36.70 0.04
N GLY A 4 0.84 -36.16 1.23
CA GLY A 4 -0.43 -36.23 1.96
C GLY A 4 -1.25 -35.01 1.62
N ASP A 5 -2.36 -35.21 0.90
CA ASP A 5 -3.50 -34.28 0.78
C ASP A 5 -4.22 -34.08 2.14
N GLY A 6 -3.46 -33.98 3.23
CA GLY A 6 -3.96 -33.90 4.59
C GLY A 6 -3.90 -32.49 5.14
N HIS A 7 -5.00 -32.04 5.71
CA HIS A 7 -5.04 -30.81 6.52
C HIS A 7 -4.77 -31.17 7.98
N THR A 8 -4.14 -30.26 8.73
CA THR A 8 -3.94 -30.45 10.19
C THR A 8 -4.10 -29.13 10.93
N ALA A 9 -5.02 -29.07 11.88
CA ALA A 9 -5.22 -27.88 12.70
C ALA A 9 -4.23 -27.78 13.86
N LEU A 10 -3.70 -26.57 14.04
CA LEU A 10 -2.96 -26.12 15.21
C LEU A 10 -3.87 -25.23 16.06
N ASN A 11 -3.92 -25.51 17.36
CA ASN A 11 -4.56 -24.65 18.34
C ASN A 11 -3.50 -23.72 18.97
N PRO A 12 -3.58 -22.38 18.75
CA PRO A 12 -2.72 -21.42 19.42
C PRO A 12 -2.65 -21.67 20.93
N SER A 13 -1.44 -21.90 21.44
CA SER A 13 -1.25 -22.30 22.84
C SER A 13 0.16 -21.98 23.33
N GLU A 14 0.32 -21.97 24.66
CA GLU A 14 1.62 -21.79 25.30
C GLU A 14 2.65 -22.82 24.84
N GLY A 15 2.23 -24.07 24.64
CA GLY A 15 3.10 -25.14 24.14
C GLY A 15 3.67 -24.82 22.76
N ILE A 16 2.83 -24.33 21.84
CA ILE A 16 3.25 -23.89 20.50
C ILE A 16 4.16 -22.67 20.59
N ALA A 17 3.84 -21.68 21.43
CA ALA A 17 4.67 -20.50 21.61
C ALA A 17 6.07 -20.85 22.16
N ASN A 18 6.15 -21.79 23.10
CA ASN A 18 7.40 -22.31 23.62
C ASN A 18 8.22 -23.03 22.56
N GLU A 19 7.57 -23.77 21.66
CA GLU A 19 8.23 -24.43 20.54
C GLU A 19 8.73 -23.41 19.49
N ALA A 20 7.91 -22.42 19.11
CA ALA A 20 8.30 -21.35 18.21
C ALA A 20 9.49 -20.55 18.76
N ARG A 21 9.52 -20.26 20.06
CA ARG A 21 10.62 -19.54 20.72
C ARG A 21 11.97 -20.24 20.58
N LYS A 22 12.00 -21.58 20.54
CA LYS A 22 13.24 -22.34 20.32
C LYS A 22 13.77 -22.18 18.89
N ARG A 23 12.88 -21.92 17.93
CA ARG A 23 13.21 -21.74 16.51
C ARG A 23 13.62 -20.31 16.23
N VAL A 24 12.77 -19.36 16.66
CA VAL A 24 12.92 -17.93 16.41
C VAL A 24 12.39 -17.15 17.60
N LYS A 25 13.17 -16.21 18.12
CA LYS A 25 12.72 -15.32 19.21
C LYS A 25 11.73 -14.28 18.68
N ALA A 26 10.64 -14.05 19.42
CA ALA A 26 9.73 -12.95 19.13
C ALA A 26 10.43 -11.59 19.32
N THR A 27 10.20 -10.66 18.40
CA THR A 27 10.74 -9.30 18.48
C THR A 27 9.79 -8.31 17.81
N SER A 28 9.76 -7.06 18.30
CA SER A 28 9.05 -5.96 17.65
C SER A 28 9.90 -5.37 16.51
N ALA A 29 9.25 -5.00 15.40
CA ALA A 29 9.92 -4.27 14.33
C ALA A 29 10.20 -2.80 14.72
N ARG A 30 9.29 -2.18 15.48
CA ARG A 30 9.47 -0.82 16.02
C ARG A 30 9.04 -0.74 17.48
N ARG A 31 9.52 0.30 18.18
CA ARG A 31 9.14 0.56 19.57
C ARG A 31 7.63 0.81 19.68
N GLY A 32 6.97 0.02 20.53
CA GLY A 32 5.52 0.11 20.78
C GLY A 32 4.66 -0.76 19.84
N GLU A 33 5.27 -1.48 18.90
CA GLU A 33 4.59 -2.50 18.09
C GLU A 33 4.63 -3.86 18.79
N PRO A 34 3.67 -4.76 18.51
CA PRO A 34 3.68 -6.10 19.07
C PRO A 34 4.90 -6.92 18.64
N GLU A 35 5.23 -7.94 19.43
CA GLU A 35 6.31 -8.87 19.09
C GLU A 35 5.78 -10.01 18.22
N PHE A 36 6.59 -10.42 17.25
CA PHE A 36 6.29 -11.57 16.40
C PHE A 36 7.50 -12.49 16.27
N HIS A 37 7.25 -13.79 16.31
CA HIS A 37 8.16 -14.84 15.85
C HIS A 37 8.18 -14.82 14.32
N MET A 38 9.25 -14.30 13.74
CA MET A 38 9.44 -14.21 12.29
C MET A 38 10.89 -14.48 11.91
N THR A 39 11.10 -15.36 10.94
CA THR A 39 12.41 -15.49 10.29
C THR A 39 12.77 -14.19 9.56
N ASP A 40 14.04 -14.05 9.16
CA ASP A 40 14.47 -12.88 8.38
C ASP A 40 13.73 -12.76 7.05
N ASP A 41 13.44 -13.89 6.40
CA ASP A 41 12.65 -13.92 5.16
C ASP A 41 11.20 -13.49 5.39
N MET A 42 10.54 -14.01 6.43
CA MET A 42 9.18 -13.58 6.80
C MET A 42 9.15 -12.07 7.06
N ARG A 43 10.14 -11.54 7.79
CA ARG A 43 10.21 -10.11 8.11
C ARG A 43 10.36 -9.25 6.87
N ARG A 44 11.14 -9.70 5.88
CA ARG A 44 11.35 -8.98 4.62
C ARG A 44 10.09 -8.90 3.77
N LEU A 45 9.26 -9.94 3.81
CA LEU A 45 8.06 -10.07 2.99
C LEU A 45 6.78 -9.57 3.68
N SER A 46 6.75 -9.57 5.01
CA SER A 46 5.54 -9.24 5.78
C SER A 46 5.11 -7.78 5.62
N THR A 47 3.79 -7.59 5.60
CA THR A 47 3.15 -6.29 5.77
C THR A 47 3.57 -5.65 7.10
N PRO A 48 4.03 -4.39 7.12
CA PRO A 48 4.32 -3.71 8.37
C PRO A 48 3.07 -3.61 9.25
N TRP A 49 3.25 -3.78 10.57
CA TRP A 49 2.15 -3.79 11.54
C TRP A 49 1.21 -2.59 11.41
N PHE A 50 1.75 -1.37 11.32
CA PHE A 50 0.92 -0.16 11.23
C PHE A 50 0.09 -0.08 9.93
N VAL A 51 0.52 -0.74 8.85
CA VAL A 51 -0.27 -0.83 7.61
C VAL A 51 -1.42 -1.81 7.79
N ALA A 52 -1.13 -3.00 8.33
CA ALA A 52 -2.17 -4.00 8.63
C ALA A 52 -3.22 -3.46 9.61
N LEU A 53 -2.77 -2.77 10.65
CA LEU A 53 -3.65 -2.14 11.65
C LEU A 53 -4.53 -1.05 11.04
N ALA A 54 -3.94 -0.12 10.27
CA ALA A 54 -4.71 0.94 9.62
C ALA A 54 -5.75 0.38 8.64
N ARG A 55 -5.44 -0.74 7.97
CA ARG A 55 -6.38 -1.43 7.10
C ARG A 55 -7.54 -2.04 7.89
N ALA A 56 -7.24 -2.76 8.96
CA ALA A 56 -8.25 -3.37 9.81
C ALA A 56 -9.21 -2.33 10.43
N GLN A 57 -8.69 -1.16 10.81
CA GLN A 57 -9.48 -0.05 11.38
C GLN A 57 -10.44 0.62 10.40
N ARG A 58 -10.25 0.42 9.09
CA ARG A 58 -11.10 0.98 8.04
C ARG A 58 -12.23 0.04 7.62
N ILE A 59 -12.26 -1.17 8.18
CA ILE A 59 -13.36 -2.11 7.99
C ILE A 59 -14.43 -1.81 9.03
N ASP A 60 -15.65 -1.55 8.56
CA ASP A 60 -16.80 -1.47 9.44
C ASP A 60 -17.17 -2.87 9.95
N GLY A 61 -16.95 -3.12 11.23
CA GLY A 61 -17.27 -4.41 11.85
C GLY A 61 -18.77 -4.75 11.85
N GLU A 62 -19.64 -3.73 11.73
CA GLU A 62 -21.10 -3.88 11.66
C GLU A 62 -21.58 -4.31 10.27
N SER A 63 -20.82 -4.02 9.21
CA SER A 63 -21.14 -4.45 7.84
C SER A 63 -20.81 -5.93 7.58
N LEU A 64 -20.02 -6.55 8.48
CA LEU A 64 -19.60 -7.94 8.37
C LEU A 64 -20.63 -8.92 8.98
N PRO A 65 -21.02 -9.98 8.26
CA PRO A 65 -21.88 -11.03 8.81
C PRO A 65 -21.19 -11.75 9.98
N ALA A 66 -21.93 -12.44 10.85
CA ALA A 66 -21.34 -13.20 11.96
C ALA A 66 -20.43 -14.33 11.45
N GLY A 67 -19.30 -14.57 12.13
CA GLY A 67 -18.36 -15.64 11.74
C GLY A 67 -16.90 -15.29 12.00
N VAL A 68 -16.02 -16.12 11.45
CA VAL A 68 -14.56 -16.03 11.59
C VAL A 68 -13.93 -15.24 10.45
N ILE A 69 -12.80 -14.61 10.72
CA ILE A 69 -11.96 -13.98 9.69
C ILE A 69 -10.95 -15.03 9.22
N LEU A 70 -10.97 -15.33 7.93
CA LEU A 70 -10.07 -16.28 7.29
C LEU A 70 -8.94 -15.53 6.58
N ASP A 71 -7.72 -16.01 6.74
CA ASP A 71 -6.61 -15.74 5.81
C ASP A 71 -6.17 -17.04 5.15
N ALA A 72 -6.38 -17.15 3.84
CA ALA A 72 -6.09 -18.38 3.10
C ALA A 72 -4.59 -18.55 2.74
N ALA A 73 -3.76 -17.55 3.06
CA ALA A 73 -2.31 -17.57 2.89
C ALA A 73 -1.64 -16.81 4.05
N ALA A 74 -1.85 -17.30 5.27
CA ALA A 74 -1.65 -16.51 6.49
C ALA A 74 -0.20 -16.10 6.76
N GLY A 75 0.80 -16.85 6.25
CA GLY A 75 2.20 -16.55 6.45
C GLY A 75 2.53 -16.39 7.95
N SER A 76 3.00 -15.20 8.33
CA SER A 76 3.32 -14.91 9.74
C SER A 76 2.12 -14.72 10.66
N GLY A 77 0.92 -14.58 10.11
CA GLY A 77 -0.32 -14.26 10.81
C GLY A 77 -0.47 -12.78 11.17
N LEU A 78 0.49 -11.91 10.83
CA LEU A 78 0.49 -10.50 11.27
C LEU A 78 -0.78 -9.74 10.83
N GLN A 79 -1.19 -9.89 9.56
CA GLN A 79 -2.38 -9.21 9.05
C GLN A 79 -3.65 -9.78 9.69
N LEU A 80 -3.75 -11.10 9.74
CA LEU A 80 -4.85 -11.82 10.37
C LEU A 80 -5.04 -11.43 11.85
N ILE A 81 -3.95 -11.29 12.60
CA ILE A 81 -3.97 -10.83 14.00
C ILE A 81 -4.45 -9.37 14.10
N ALA A 82 -4.08 -8.50 13.16
CA ALA A 82 -4.59 -7.13 13.12
C ALA A 82 -6.11 -7.11 12.90
N TYR A 83 -6.61 -7.90 11.94
CA TYR A 83 -8.05 -8.02 11.69
C TYR A 83 -8.80 -8.57 12.90
N GLY A 84 -8.34 -9.70 13.48
CA GLY A 84 -8.98 -10.30 14.65
C GLY A 84 -9.03 -9.38 15.86
N LYS A 85 -7.99 -8.55 16.05
CA LYS A 85 -7.90 -7.59 17.14
C LYS A 85 -8.85 -6.41 16.97
N GLU A 86 -8.89 -5.79 15.79
CA GLU A 86 -9.70 -4.58 15.57
C GLU A 86 -11.18 -4.92 15.37
N LEU A 87 -11.47 -6.03 14.67
CA LEU A 87 -12.84 -6.46 14.39
C LEU A 87 -13.44 -7.30 15.53
N VAL A 88 -12.63 -7.64 16.54
CA VAL A 88 -13.02 -8.44 17.71
C VAL A 88 -13.75 -9.71 17.26
N ARG A 89 -13.02 -10.54 16.51
CA ARG A 89 -13.52 -11.76 15.88
C ARG A 89 -12.48 -12.87 15.92
N PRO A 90 -12.91 -14.15 16.00
CA PRO A 90 -12.02 -15.29 15.89
C PRO A 90 -11.35 -15.34 14.51
N VAL A 91 -10.15 -15.90 14.48
CA VAL A 91 -9.32 -15.95 13.27
C VAL A 91 -8.95 -17.37 12.85
N LEU A 92 -9.00 -17.62 11.55
CA LEU A 92 -8.56 -18.86 10.91
C LEU A 92 -7.44 -18.54 9.91
N GLY A 93 -6.23 -19.02 10.17
CA GLY A 93 -5.13 -18.92 9.21
C GLY A 93 -4.92 -20.24 8.48
N ILE A 94 -4.63 -20.22 7.19
CA ILE A 94 -4.16 -21.39 6.45
C ILE A 94 -2.74 -21.13 5.98
N GLU A 95 -1.84 -22.07 6.22
CA GLU A 95 -0.44 -21.98 5.84
C GLU A 95 0.06 -23.34 5.36
N LYS A 96 0.72 -23.36 4.20
CA LYS A 96 1.19 -24.60 3.57
C LYS A 96 2.45 -25.14 4.24
N ASP A 97 3.36 -24.27 4.67
CA ASP A 97 4.58 -24.66 5.37
C ASP A 97 4.31 -24.88 6.86
N GLY A 98 4.41 -26.12 7.33
CA GLY A 98 4.16 -26.46 8.73
C GLY A 98 5.07 -25.75 9.74
N ASN A 99 6.29 -25.32 9.36
CA ASN A 99 7.13 -24.53 10.24
C ASN A 99 6.62 -23.10 10.35
N ILE A 100 6.23 -22.48 9.24
CA ILE A 100 5.63 -21.14 9.24
C ILE A 100 4.29 -21.17 9.97
N ALA A 101 3.47 -22.20 9.78
CA ALA A 101 2.20 -22.39 10.47
C ALA A 101 2.37 -22.44 12.00
N VAL A 102 3.42 -23.12 12.50
CA VAL A 102 3.77 -23.12 13.93
C VAL A 102 4.11 -21.70 14.43
N LEU A 103 4.85 -20.92 13.65
CA LEU A 103 5.16 -19.52 14.00
C LEU A 103 3.90 -18.65 13.97
N CYS A 104 3.02 -18.84 12.98
CA CYS A 104 1.72 -18.17 12.87
C CYS A 104 0.85 -18.44 14.10
N ALA A 105 0.69 -19.71 14.47
CA ALA A 105 -0.10 -20.11 15.65
C ALA A 105 0.51 -19.58 16.96
N ALA A 106 1.85 -19.56 17.08
CA ALA A 106 2.52 -18.92 18.21
C ALA A 106 2.27 -17.41 18.26
N ASN A 107 2.34 -16.73 17.11
CA ASN A 107 2.08 -15.30 16.99
C ASN A 107 0.63 -14.96 17.38
N MET A 108 -0.33 -15.79 16.97
CA MET A 108 -1.72 -15.64 17.41
C MET A 108 -1.82 -15.72 18.93
N TYR A 109 -1.16 -16.70 19.56
CA TYR A 109 -1.19 -16.89 21.01
C TYR A 109 -0.56 -15.70 21.76
N ILE A 110 0.67 -15.29 21.43
CA ILE A 110 1.35 -14.21 22.18
C ILE A 110 0.72 -12.84 21.98
N ASN A 111 -0.02 -12.65 20.88
CA ASN A 111 -0.77 -11.42 20.59
C ASN A 111 -2.24 -11.53 20.99
N SER A 112 -2.60 -12.53 21.80
CA SER A 112 -3.93 -12.65 22.41
C SER A 112 -4.06 -11.89 23.71
N LYS A 113 -5.25 -11.33 23.93
CA LYS A 113 -5.63 -10.81 25.24
C LYS A 113 -6.05 -12.02 26.08
N GLU A 114 -5.50 -12.14 27.27
CA GLU A 114 -6.00 -13.09 28.27
C GLU A 114 -7.49 -12.77 28.50
N ASP A 115 -8.35 -13.79 28.49
CA ASP A 115 -9.82 -13.77 28.67
C ASP A 115 -10.74 -13.51 27.47
N ASP A 116 -10.23 -13.56 26.23
CA ASP A 116 -11.13 -13.44 25.06
C ASP A 116 -11.76 -14.80 24.67
N LEU A 117 -12.98 -15.05 25.17
CA LEU A 117 -13.79 -16.24 24.87
C LEU A 117 -13.93 -16.51 23.35
N GLN A 118 -13.93 -15.47 22.51
CA GLN A 118 -14.04 -15.63 21.07
C GLN A 118 -12.80 -16.30 20.48
N ARG A 119 -11.62 -16.10 21.07
CA ARG A 119 -10.35 -16.67 20.62
C ARG A 119 -10.19 -18.16 20.86
N THR A 120 -11.10 -18.77 21.61
CA THR A 120 -11.17 -20.24 21.73
C THR A 120 -11.39 -20.92 20.37
N MET A 121 -11.92 -20.18 19.39
CA MET A 121 -12.13 -20.62 18.02
C MET A 121 -10.96 -20.32 17.07
N ASP A 122 -9.88 -19.68 17.54
CA ASP A 122 -8.73 -19.37 16.70
C ASP A 122 -8.00 -20.65 16.28
N ARG A 123 -7.65 -20.78 15.00
CA ARG A 123 -6.88 -21.92 14.51
C ARG A 123 -5.93 -21.50 13.40
N VAL A 124 -4.84 -22.27 13.27
CA VAL A 124 -4.03 -22.29 12.05
C VAL A 124 -4.11 -23.68 11.45
N VAL A 125 -4.55 -23.81 10.21
CA VAL A 125 -4.57 -25.09 9.49
C VAL A 125 -3.33 -25.17 8.62
N ILE A 126 -2.55 -26.24 8.81
CA ILE A 126 -1.48 -26.62 7.89
C ILE A 126 -2.15 -27.27 6.68
N GLY A 127 -1.99 -26.68 5.49
CA GLY A 127 -2.61 -27.21 4.27
C GLY A 127 -2.62 -26.24 3.09
N ASN A 128 -3.29 -26.64 2.02
CA ASN A 128 -3.42 -25.84 0.81
C ASN A 128 -4.63 -24.91 0.94
N GLY A 129 -4.42 -23.59 0.94
CA GLY A 129 -5.51 -22.61 1.01
C GLY A 129 -6.55 -22.71 -0.11
N SER A 130 -6.20 -23.29 -1.26
CA SER A 130 -7.13 -23.53 -2.36
C SER A 130 -8.03 -24.75 -2.16
N ASP A 131 -7.72 -25.65 -1.22
CA ASP A 131 -8.61 -26.76 -0.82
C ASP A 131 -9.50 -26.30 0.34
N SER A 132 -10.53 -25.52 0.01
CA SER A 132 -11.44 -24.95 0.98
C SER A 132 -12.20 -26.01 1.78
N GLU A 133 -12.66 -27.09 1.12
CA GLU A 133 -13.41 -28.18 1.74
C GLU A 133 -12.56 -28.93 2.78
N GLY A 134 -11.31 -29.27 2.42
CA GLY A 134 -10.38 -29.93 3.32
C GLY A 134 -10.04 -29.04 4.53
N ALA A 135 -9.71 -27.77 4.27
CA ALA A 135 -9.34 -26.82 5.32
C ALA A 135 -10.49 -26.51 6.29
N ILE A 136 -11.70 -26.24 5.79
CA ILE A 136 -12.86 -25.92 6.64
C ILE A 136 -13.32 -27.14 7.45
N THR A 137 -13.25 -28.34 6.86
CA THR A 137 -13.60 -29.59 7.54
C THR A 137 -12.65 -29.84 8.71
N GLU A 138 -11.33 -29.69 8.48
CA GLU A 138 -10.33 -29.84 9.54
C GLU A 138 -10.50 -28.78 10.63
N TYR A 139 -10.79 -27.53 10.25
CA TYR A 139 -11.09 -26.47 11.20
C TYR A 139 -12.25 -26.86 12.14
N TRP A 140 -13.41 -27.24 11.59
CA TRP A 140 -14.57 -27.63 12.40
C TRP A 140 -14.33 -28.90 13.23
N ASN A 141 -13.60 -29.88 12.69
CA ASN A 141 -13.21 -31.06 13.44
C ASN A 141 -12.34 -30.70 14.66
N SER A 142 -11.38 -29.78 14.49
CA SER A 142 -10.52 -29.31 15.58
C SER A 142 -11.30 -28.57 16.67
N LEU A 143 -12.32 -27.78 16.30
CA LEU A 143 -13.22 -27.13 17.25
C LEU A 143 -14.01 -28.16 18.05
N ARG A 144 -14.56 -29.17 17.36
CA ARG A 144 -15.30 -30.26 17.99
C ARG A 144 -14.46 -31.03 19.00
N GLN A 145 -13.21 -31.34 18.64
CA GLN A 145 -12.26 -32.01 19.53
C GLN A 145 -11.94 -31.16 20.77
N ALA A 146 -11.89 -29.84 20.62
CA ALA A 146 -11.71 -28.89 21.73
C ALA A 146 -13.00 -28.64 22.55
N GLY A 147 -14.11 -29.32 22.23
CA GLY A 147 -15.40 -29.19 22.93
C GLY A 147 -16.33 -28.11 22.38
N THR A 148 -15.92 -27.38 21.34
CA THR A 148 -16.75 -26.39 20.65
C THR A 148 -17.62 -27.07 19.60
N ARG A 149 -18.93 -27.10 19.84
CA ARG A 149 -19.90 -27.74 18.93
C ARG A 149 -20.37 -26.82 17.79
N ALA A 150 -19.96 -25.56 17.79
CA ALA A 150 -20.28 -24.61 16.74
C ALA A 150 -19.46 -24.91 15.48
N HIS A 151 -20.09 -24.74 14.31
CA HIS A 151 -19.42 -24.68 13.02
C HIS A 151 -19.54 -23.22 12.54
N PRO A 152 -18.68 -22.31 13.04
CA PRO A 152 -18.79 -20.91 12.68
C PRO A 152 -18.51 -20.76 11.18
N PRO A 153 -19.30 -19.95 10.46
CA PRO A 153 -19.09 -19.70 9.05
C PRO A 153 -17.98 -18.66 8.84
N ILE A 154 -17.55 -18.45 7.60
CA ILE A 154 -16.54 -17.43 7.26
C ILE A 154 -17.24 -16.08 7.07
N ALA A 155 -16.90 -15.11 7.91
CA ALA A 155 -17.43 -13.74 7.84
C ALA A 155 -16.68 -12.87 6.84
N MET A 156 -15.37 -13.09 6.71
CA MET A 156 -14.48 -12.33 5.84
C MET A 156 -13.34 -13.23 5.38
N LEU A 157 -12.97 -13.14 4.10
CA LEU A 157 -11.77 -13.77 3.54
C LEU A 157 -10.74 -12.69 3.21
N HIS A 158 -9.52 -12.89 3.69
CA HIS A 158 -8.33 -12.17 3.30
C HIS A 158 -7.41 -13.09 2.49
N LEU A 159 -6.74 -12.52 1.49
CA LEU A 159 -5.70 -13.19 0.73
C LEU A 159 -4.55 -12.22 0.44
N ASP A 160 -3.34 -12.55 0.89
CA ASP A 160 -2.07 -11.88 0.52
C ASP A 160 -1.16 -12.94 -0.12
N PRO A 161 -1.30 -13.22 -1.42
CA PRO A 161 -0.54 -14.29 -2.06
C PRO A 161 0.94 -13.95 -2.12
N ALA A 162 1.77 -14.99 -2.11
CA ALA A 162 3.18 -14.87 -2.42
C ALA A 162 3.36 -14.23 -3.80
N ARG A 163 4.28 -13.28 -3.87
CA ARG A 163 4.59 -12.53 -5.10
C ARG A 163 5.74 -13.21 -5.84
N PRO A 164 5.80 -13.04 -7.17
CA PRO A 164 6.97 -13.42 -7.96
C PRO A 164 8.26 -12.81 -7.41
N THR A 165 9.38 -13.49 -7.64
CA THR A 165 10.70 -12.99 -7.22
C THR A 165 11.19 -11.81 -8.06
N ASP A 166 10.71 -11.68 -9.30
CA ASP A 166 10.99 -10.49 -10.12
C ASP A 166 10.30 -9.28 -9.50
N ALA A 167 11.07 -8.23 -9.20
CA ALA A 167 10.58 -7.02 -8.57
C ALA A 167 10.03 -5.98 -9.56
N GLN A 168 10.21 -6.20 -10.87
CA GLN A 168 9.83 -5.25 -11.91
C GLN A 168 8.48 -5.59 -12.55
N ASN A 169 8.30 -6.85 -12.98
CA ASN A 169 7.09 -7.32 -13.62
C ASN A 169 6.53 -8.49 -12.82
N HIS A 170 5.23 -8.43 -12.51
CA HIS A 170 4.55 -9.50 -11.81
C HIS A 170 3.38 -9.94 -12.67
N ASP A 171 3.19 -11.25 -12.83
CA ASP A 171 1.94 -11.79 -13.33
C ASP A 171 1.03 -12.29 -12.22
N ILE A 172 -0.28 -12.14 -12.43
CA ILE A 172 -1.30 -12.67 -11.52
C ILE A 172 -1.24 -14.20 -11.49
N ASP A 173 -0.87 -14.83 -12.60
CA ASP A 173 -0.72 -16.29 -12.71
C ASP A 173 0.49 -16.82 -11.93
N GLU A 174 1.45 -15.96 -11.61
CA GLU A 174 2.63 -16.31 -10.81
C GLU A 174 2.40 -16.08 -9.30
N MET A 175 1.23 -15.57 -8.90
CA MET A 175 0.88 -15.37 -7.50
C MET A 175 0.36 -16.68 -6.88
N GLU A 176 0.88 -17.05 -5.71
CA GLU A 176 0.50 -18.30 -5.02
C GLU A 176 -0.04 -18.05 -3.60
N PRO A 177 -1.22 -18.60 -3.23
CA PRO A 177 -2.10 -19.40 -4.07
C PRO A 177 -2.82 -18.56 -5.13
N SER A 178 -3.31 -19.21 -6.19
CA SER A 178 -4.04 -18.55 -7.27
C SER A 178 -5.29 -17.83 -6.74
N VAL A 179 -5.44 -16.55 -7.08
CA VAL A 179 -6.61 -15.75 -6.70
C VAL A 179 -7.90 -16.38 -7.22
N ALA A 180 -7.90 -16.91 -8.45
CA ALA A 180 -9.07 -17.57 -9.03
C ALA A 180 -9.49 -18.81 -8.23
N SER A 181 -8.53 -19.69 -7.93
CA SER A 181 -8.81 -20.92 -7.17
C SER A 181 -9.28 -20.63 -5.74
N ILE A 182 -8.74 -19.59 -5.09
CA ILE A 182 -9.20 -19.16 -3.77
C ILE A 182 -10.64 -18.66 -3.82
N LEU A 183 -10.96 -17.77 -4.78
CA LEU A 183 -12.31 -17.23 -4.92
C LEU A 183 -13.33 -18.34 -5.23
N GLU A 184 -13.02 -19.25 -6.16
CA GLU A 184 -13.88 -20.38 -6.52
C GLU A 184 -14.09 -21.33 -5.34
N GLY A 185 -13.01 -21.72 -4.65
CA GLY A 185 -13.10 -22.66 -3.54
C GLY A 185 -13.86 -22.11 -2.33
N TRP A 186 -13.68 -20.83 -2.00
CA TRP A 186 -14.25 -20.25 -0.78
C TRP A 186 -15.61 -19.59 -0.95
N ALA A 187 -16.06 -19.30 -2.18
CA ALA A 187 -17.32 -18.60 -2.44
C ALA A 187 -18.52 -19.18 -1.66
N ASP A 188 -18.69 -20.52 -1.70
CA ASP A 188 -19.81 -21.20 -1.04
C ASP A 188 -19.70 -21.25 0.49
N GLN A 189 -18.52 -20.98 1.05
CA GLN A 189 -18.28 -20.97 2.50
C GLN A 189 -18.42 -19.57 3.12
N LEU A 190 -18.46 -18.53 2.29
CA LEU A 190 -18.59 -17.14 2.73
C LEU A 190 -20.03 -16.79 3.08
N GLN A 191 -20.20 -16.16 4.23
CA GLN A 191 -21.46 -15.47 4.52
C GLN A 191 -21.55 -14.19 3.70
N SER A 192 -22.76 -13.92 3.21
CA SER A 192 -23.07 -12.65 2.55
C SER A 192 -23.55 -11.63 3.59
N GLY A 193 -22.94 -10.45 3.60
CA GLY A 193 -23.50 -9.27 4.26
C GLY A 193 -24.50 -8.53 3.36
N PRO A 194 -24.93 -7.32 3.74
CA PRO A 194 -25.87 -6.51 2.96
C PRO A 194 -25.44 -6.28 1.51
N ASP A 195 -24.13 -6.07 1.29
CA ASP A 195 -23.54 -5.75 -0.02
C ASP A 195 -22.77 -6.93 -0.63
N GLY A 196 -23.02 -8.14 -0.11
CA GLY A 196 -22.40 -9.39 -0.56
C GLY A 196 -21.26 -9.89 0.34
N PRO A 197 -20.54 -10.95 -0.07
CA PRO A 197 -19.44 -11.53 0.70
C PRO A 197 -18.28 -10.56 0.92
N ALA A 198 -17.75 -10.51 2.14
CA ALA A 198 -16.60 -9.67 2.48
C ALA A 198 -15.29 -10.35 2.06
N VAL A 199 -14.63 -9.84 1.02
CA VAL A 199 -13.34 -10.35 0.55
C VAL A 199 -12.34 -9.22 0.34
N LEU A 200 -11.13 -9.40 0.84
CA LEU A 200 -10.01 -8.47 0.67
C LEU A 200 -8.82 -9.19 0.04
N LEU A 201 -8.44 -8.74 -1.15
CA LEU A 201 -7.28 -9.25 -1.88
C LEU A 201 -6.12 -8.24 -1.78
N ASP A 202 -4.99 -8.61 -1.19
CA ASP A 202 -3.75 -7.81 -1.14
C ASP A 202 -2.83 -8.27 -2.27
N LEU A 203 -2.82 -7.52 -3.37
CA LEU A 203 -2.24 -7.90 -4.64
C LEU A 203 -0.93 -7.14 -4.92
N SER A 204 -0.24 -7.54 -5.98
CA SER A 204 0.98 -6.85 -6.38
C SER A 204 0.67 -5.43 -6.90
N PRO A 205 1.38 -4.38 -6.42
CA PRO A 205 1.29 -3.02 -6.98
C PRO A 205 1.97 -2.90 -8.35
N ARG A 206 2.28 -4.01 -9.00
CA ARG A 206 2.85 -4.09 -10.35
C ARG A 206 1.86 -4.65 -11.37
N LEU A 207 0.66 -5.04 -10.94
CA LEU A 207 -0.36 -5.53 -11.85
C LEU A 207 -0.81 -4.42 -12.80
N GLY A 208 -0.65 -4.67 -14.10
CA GLY A 208 -1.14 -3.79 -15.16
C GLY A 208 -2.66 -3.84 -15.30
N ASP A 209 -3.21 -2.96 -16.14
CA ASP A 209 -4.65 -2.79 -16.30
C ASP A 209 -5.33 -4.09 -16.78
N ASP A 210 -4.71 -4.80 -17.72
CA ASP A 210 -5.22 -6.07 -18.24
C ASP A 210 -5.32 -7.15 -17.15
N GLN A 211 -4.31 -7.23 -16.27
CA GLN A 211 -4.29 -8.19 -15.16
C GLN A 211 -5.30 -7.82 -14.08
N ARG A 212 -5.48 -6.53 -13.79
CA ARG A 212 -6.56 -6.08 -12.89
C ARG A 212 -7.93 -6.42 -13.48
N GLY A 213 -8.11 -6.28 -14.79
CA GLY A 213 -9.32 -6.73 -15.50
C GLY A 213 -9.57 -8.24 -15.37
N LEU A 214 -8.53 -9.07 -15.39
CA LEU A 214 -8.65 -10.51 -15.14
C LEU A 214 -9.08 -10.82 -13.69
N VAL A 215 -8.52 -10.11 -12.70
CA VAL A 215 -8.95 -10.23 -11.30
C VAL A 215 -10.42 -9.87 -11.16
N GLU A 216 -10.86 -8.76 -11.76
CA GLU A 216 -12.26 -8.35 -11.75
C GLU A 216 -13.19 -9.39 -12.39
N ALA A 217 -12.77 -10.02 -13.50
CA ALA A 217 -13.53 -11.09 -14.13
C ALA A 217 -13.67 -12.31 -13.21
N ASN A 218 -12.60 -12.70 -12.52
CA ASN A 218 -12.63 -13.78 -11.54
C ASN A 218 -13.59 -13.48 -10.37
N VAL A 219 -13.57 -12.25 -9.86
CA VAL A 219 -14.50 -11.80 -8.81
C VAL A 219 -15.95 -11.83 -9.30
N ARG A 220 -16.23 -11.31 -10.50
CA ARG A 220 -17.60 -11.31 -11.05
C ARG A 220 -18.14 -12.72 -11.30
N MET A 221 -17.26 -13.67 -11.61
CA MET A 221 -17.61 -15.07 -11.81
C MET A 221 -17.88 -15.79 -10.49
N ALA A 222 -17.01 -15.61 -9.49
CA ALA A 222 -17.12 -16.32 -8.20
C ALA A 222 -18.15 -15.67 -7.25
N LEU A 223 -18.28 -14.35 -7.28
CA LEU A 223 -19.10 -13.55 -6.35
C LEU A 223 -20.07 -12.65 -7.15
N PRO A 224 -21.05 -13.23 -7.85
CA PRO A 224 -21.93 -12.47 -8.75
C PRO A 224 -22.73 -11.41 -8.00
N GLY A 225 -22.68 -10.17 -8.50
CA GLY A 225 -23.40 -9.03 -7.92
C GLY A 225 -22.68 -8.28 -6.79
N ALA A 226 -21.52 -8.77 -6.32
CA ALA A 226 -20.71 -8.05 -5.35
C ALA A 226 -20.04 -6.82 -6.00
N ASN A 227 -20.14 -5.68 -5.33
CA ASN A 227 -19.37 -4.49 -5.68
C ASN A 227 -17.91 -4.64 -5.26
N PHE A 228 -17.02 -3.85 -5.85
CA PHE A 228 -15.63 -3.82 -5.45
C PHE A 228 -14.99 -2.45 -5.64
N THR A 229 -14.00 -2.15 -4.80
CA THR A 229 -13.20 -0.92 -4.82
C THR A 229 -11.73 -1.28 -4.88
N TRP A 230 -11.02 -0.78 -5.90
CA TRP A 230 -9.57 -0.84 -5.96
C TRP A 230 -8.96 0.21 -5.04
N GLU A 231 -7.93 -0.18 -4.28
CA GLU A 231 -7.18 0.70 -3.39
C GLU A 231 -5.69 0.70 -3.73
N TRP A 232 -5.14 1.90 -3.96
CA TRP A 232 -3.71 2.15 -4.08
C TRP A 232 -3.18 2.78 -2.80
N LEU A 233 -2.24 2.11 -2.15
CA LEU A 233 -1.63 2.60 -0.92
C LEU A 233 -0.17 2.98 -1.16
N SER A 234 0.18 4.22 -0.78
CA SER A 234 1.53 4.76 -0.79
C SER A 234 2.01 5.09 0.63
N GLN A 235 3.18 4.58 1.00
CA GLN A 235 3.98 5.00 2.15
C GLN A 235 4.95 6.14 1.79
N GLY A 236 4.92 6.59 0.53
CA GLY A 236 5.69 7.70 -0.01
C GLY A 236 6.89 7.23 -0.82
N GLY A 237 7.86 8.13 -1.04
CA GLY A 237 9.07 7.79 -1.80
C GLY A 237 8.87 7.64 -3.31
N GLY A 238 7.69 8.04 -3.83
CA GLY A 238 7.41 8.10 -5.26
C GLY A 238 7.09 6.74 -5.88
N ARG A 239 6.32 5.90 -5.18
CA ARG A 239 5.80 4.63 -5.71
C ARG A 239 4.52 4.21 -5.00
N VAL A 240 3.76 3.33 -5.64
CA VAL A 240 2.71 2.55 -4.97
C VAL A 240 3.36 1.37 -4.24
N ASP A 241 3.04 1.22 -2.96
CA ASP A 241 3.57 0.16 -2.11
C ASP A 241 2.64 -1.06 -2.03
N ARG A 242 1.31 -0.85 -2.10
CA ARG A 242 0.31 -1.92 -2.13
C ARG A 242 -0.84 -1.58 -3.06
N LEU A 243 -1.40 -2.64 -3.66
CA LEU A 243 -2.61 -2.61 -4.44
C LEU A 243 -3.55 -3.64 -3.81
N SER A 244 -4.79 -3.26 -3.52
CA SER A 244 -5.77 -4.20 -2.97
C SER A 244 -7.14 -4.04 -3.59
N LEU A 245 -7.92 -5.12 -3.62
CA LEU A 245 -9.30 -5.12 -4.05
C LEU A 245 -10.20 -5.43 -2.85
N TRP A 246 -11.10 -4.50 -2.52
CA TRP A 246 -12.07 -4.61 -1.45
C TRP A 246 -13.42 -4.99 -2.05
N ILE A 247 -14.03 -6.09 -1.62
CA ILE A 247 -15.18 -6.71 -2.28
C ILE A 247 -16.35 -6.87 -1.31
N GLY A 248 -17.57 -6.68 -1.82
CA GLY A 248 -18.83 -6.87 -1.10
C GLY A 248 -18.99 -5.90 0.07
N SER A 249 -19.29 -6.39 1.27
CA SER A 249 -19.39 -5.57 2.50
C SER A 249 -18.15 -4.75 2.86
N LEU A 250 -17.01 -4.96 2.18
CA LEU A 250 -15.79 -4.17 2.33
C LEU A 250 -15.64 -3.05 1.31
N ALA A 251 -16.38 -3.13 0.19
CA ALA A 251 -16.29 -2.15 -0.89
C ALA A 251 -16.91 -0.81 -0.46
N SER A 252 -16.44 0.27 -1.09
CA SER A 252 -17.09 1.56 -1.05
C SER A 252 -18.14 1.66 -2.19
N GLU A 253 -18.91 2.74 -2.17
CA GLU A 253 -19.83 3.13 -3.24
C GLU A 253 -19.12 3.54 -4.54
N VAL A 254 -17.81 3.76 -4.47
CA VAL A 254 -16.98 4.14 -5.61
C VAL A 254 -15.98 3.06 -5.99
N SER A 255 -15.52 3.13 -7.25
CA SER A 255 -14.65 2.10 -7.81
C SER A 255 -13.19 2.21 -7.35
N HIS A 256 -12.70 3.41 -7.02
CA HIS A 256 -11.29 3.66 -6.77
C HIS A 256 -11.07 4.43 -5.47
N ARG A 257 -9.94 4.12 -4.82
CA ARG A 257 -9.50 4.72 -3.58
C ARG A 257 -7.97 4.86 -3.58
N CYS A 258 -7.48 5.98 -3.09
CA CYS A 258 -6.05 6.22 -2.90
C CYS A 258 -5.77 6.59 -1.45
N VAL A 259 -4.80 5.93 -0.84
CA VAL A 259 -4.44 6.08 0.57
C VAL A 259 -2.97 6.44 0.71
N ARG A 260 -2.70 7.51 1.45
CA ARG A 260 -1.35 7.92 1.82
C ARG A 260 -1.09 7.61 3.29
N MET A 261 -0.12 6.73 3.53
CA MET A 261 0.35 6.37 4.87
C MET A 261 1.50 7.26 5.35
N GLY A 262 1.31 7.92 6.48
CA GLY A 262 2.42 8.46 7.27
C GLY A 262 3.24 7.36 7.93
N VAL A 263 4.02 7.73 8.96
CA VAL A 263 4.88 6.76 9.67
C VAL A 263 4.07 5.71 10.43
N LYS A 264 2.85 6.06 10.88
CA LYS A 264 2.00 5.23 11.75
C LYS A 264 0.51 5.26 11.43
N ASN A 265 0.03 6.24 10.68
CA ASN A 265 -1.38 6.50 10.42
C ASN A 265 -1.60 6.92 8.97
N VAL A 266 -2.83 6.80 8.49
CA VAL A 266 -3.27 7.44 7.25
C VAL A 266 -3.14 8.96 7.43
N ILE A 267 -2.54 9.64 6.46
CA ILE A 267 -2.37 11.10 6.46
C ILE A 267 -3.11 11.78 5.31
N ALA A 268 -3.56 11.02 4.31
CA ALA A 268 -4.48 11.49 3.30
C ALA A 268 -5.21 10.29 2.69
N GLU A 269 -6.47 10.50 2.32
CA GLU A 269 -7.32 9.52 1.67
C GLU A 269 -8.22 10.23 0.67
N ILE A 270 -8.42 9.64 -0.49
CA ILE A 270 -9.39 10.12 -1.46
C ILE A 270 -10.05 8.94 -2.16
N GLU A 271 -11.34 9.09 -2.41
CA GLU A 271 -12.20 8.13 -3.05
C GLU A 271 -12.91 8.78 -4.24
N GLY A 272 -13.11 8.02 -5.30
CA GLY A 272 -13.85 8.50 -6.45
C GLY A 272 -13.87 7.50 -7.59
N ASN A 273 -14.34 7.98 -8.74
CA ASN A 273 -14.24 7.24 -9.98
C ASN A 273 -13.06 7.80 -10.80
N PRO A 274 -12.28 6.92 -11.45
CA PRO A 274 -11.08 7.33 -12.17
C PRO A 274 -11.44 8.26 -13.33
N ARG A 275 -10.61 9.28 -13.53
CA ARG A 275 -10.68 10.19 -14.67
C ARG A 275 -9.32 10.28 -15.34
N ASN A 276 -9.34 10.38 -16.67
CA ASN A 276 -8.13 10.56 -17.44
C ASN A 276 -7.71 12.03 -17.42
N SER A 277 -6.41 12.25 -17.39
CA SER A 277 -5.78 13.56 -17.54
C SER A 277 -4.84 13.52 -18.74
N GLU A 278 -4.65 14.66 -19.38
CA GLU A 278 -3.70 14.80 -20.48
C GLU A 278 -2.51 15.63 -20.01
N THR A 279 -1.32 15.23 -20.45
CA THR A 279 -0.10 16.02 -20.27
C THR A 279 0.03 17.08 -21.36
N VAL A 280 0.46 18.27 -20.97
CA VAL A 280 0.81 19.34 -21.89
C VAL A 280 2.31 19.37 -22.10
N VAL A 281 2.73 19.46 -23.37
CA VAL A 281 4.13 19.69 -23.74
C VAL A 281 4.39 21.20 -23.82
N MET A 282 5.43 21.67 -23.14
CA MET A 282 5.77 23.09 -23.11
C MET A 282 6.75 23.44 -24.24
N ASN A 283 6.45 24.51 -24.98
CA ASN A 283 7.36 25.05 -26.01
C ASN A 283 8.20 26.24 -25.49
N GLU A 284 7.75 26.84 -24.40
CA GLU A 284 8.39 27.98 -23.74
C GLU A 284 8.64 27.66 -22.27
N PRO A 285 9.68 28.28 -21.64
CA PRO A 285 9.86 28.16 -20.20
C PRO A 285 8.60 28.57 -19.43
N PRO A 286 8.27 27.89 -18.32
CA PRO A 286 7.13 28.26 -17.49
C PRO A 286 7.30 29.69 -16.96
N PRO A 287 6.21 30.42 -16.72
CA PRO A 287 6.31 31.78 -16.21
C PRO A 287 6.85 31.80 -14.77
N TYR A 288 7.68 32.81 -14.46
CA TYR A 288 8.03 33.12 -13.08
C TYR A 288 6.78 33.50 -12.28
N GLY A 289 6.70 33.09 -11.02
CA GLY A 289 5.52 33.33 -10.18
C GLY A 289 4.42 32.29 -10.29
N ALA A 290 4.41 31.46 -11.34
CA ALA A 290 3.58 30.26 -11.34
C ALA A 290 4.10 29.24 -10.33
N HIS A 291 3.25 28.29 -9.96
CA HIS A 291 3.55 27.26 -9.00
C HIS A 291 3.72 25.92 -9.68
N LEU A 292 4.59 25.10 -9.11
CA LEU A 292 4.82 23.74 -9.57
C LEU A 292 4.63 22.81 -8.37
N THR A 293 3.85 21.75 -8.57
CA THR A 293 3.55 20.75 -7.54
C THR A 293 3.94 19.37 -8.04
N ILE A 294 4.67 18.63 -7.20
CA ILE A 294 4.87 17.19 -7.35
C ILE A 294 3.87 16.48 -6.44
N VAL A 295 3.10 15.56 -7.00
CA VAL A 295 2.13 14.75 -6.26
C VAL A 295 2.64 13.30 -6.08
N ASP A 296 2.05 12.59 -5.13
CA ASP A 296 2.30 11.17 -4.94
C ASP A 296 1.81 10.38 -6.16
N PRO A 297 2.62 9.48 -6.76
CA PRO A 297 2.21 8.73 -7.94
C PRO A 297 1.04 7.77 -7.70
N ALA A 298 0.73 7.37 -6.46
CA ALA A 298 -0.46 6.59 -6.19
C ALA A 298 -1.75 7.36 -6.54
N LEU A 299 -1.75 8.68 -6.39
CA LEU A 299 -2.89 9.52 -6.75
C LEU A 299 -3.19 9.46 -8.26
N VAL A 300 -2.13 9.47 -9.08
CA VAL A 300 -2.28 9.40 -10.54
C VAL A 300 -2.54 7.97 -11.01
N GLN A 301 -1.87 6.97 -10.43
CA GLN A 301 -2.07 5.56 -10.80
C GLN A 301 -3.46 5.03 -10.41
N SER A 302 -4.08 5.63 -9.39
CA SER A 302 -5.48 5.36 -9.05
C SER A 302 -6.47 6.12 -9.93
N GLY A 303 -6.04 7.01 -10.83
CA GLY A 303 -6.94 7.82 -11.65
C GLY A 303 -7.71 8.90 -10.88
N LEU A 304 -7.37 9.16 -9.62
CA LEU A 304 -8.07 10.10 -8.74
C LEU A 304 -7.49 11.51 -8.75
N GLN A 305 -6.49 11.77 -9.60
CA GLN A 305 -5.83 13.07 -9.69
C GLN A 305 -6.78 14.23 -10.03
N GLU A 306 -7.79 14.02 -10.88
CA GLU A 306 -8.79 15.06 -11.18
C GLU A 306 -9.76 15.29 -10.02
N ALA A 307 -10.16 14.21 -9.32
CA ALA A 307 -10.98 14.33 -8.11
C ALA A 307 -10.25 15.06 -6.97
N TRP A 308 -8.93 14.91 -6.91
CA TRP A 308 -8.09 15.67 -6.00
C TRP A 308 -7.95 17.12 -6.45
N LEU A 309 -7.71 17.39 -7.74
CA LEU A 309 -7.57 18.74 -8.29
C LEU A 309 -8.78 19.63 -7.97
N GLU A 310 -9.99 19.10 -8.15
CA GLU A 310 -11.24 19.82 -7.86
C GLU A 310 -11.36 20.31 -6.40
N GLN A 311 -10.60 19.71 -5.48
CA GLN A 311 -10.63 20.05 -4.06
C GLN A 311 -9.46 20.94 -3.62
N VAL A 312 -8.39 21.00 -4.41
CA VAL A 312 -7.16 21.74 -4.03
C VAL A 312 -6.84 22.92 -4.95
N ILE A 313 -7.48 23.02 -6.11
CA ILE A 313 -7.34 24.15 -7.03
C ILE A 313 -8.49 25.14 -6.81
N ARG A 314 -8.17 26.43 -6.86
CA ARG A 314 -9.18 27.51 -6.83
C ARG A 314 -9.90 27.60 -8.17
N ASP A 315 -11.20 27.88 -8.17
CA ASP A 315 -12.04 27.90 -9.38
C ASP A 315 -11.48 28.73 -10.56
N ASP A 316 -10.79 29.83 -10.28
CA ASP A 316 -10.21 30.73 -11.29
C ASP A 316 -8.74 30.44 -11.63
N SER A 317 -8.13 29.42 -11.03
CA SER A 317 -6.71 29.08 -11.22
C SER A 317 -6.51 28.22 -12.47
N GLY A 318 -5.58 28.63 -13.32
CA GLY A 318 -5.16 27.84 -14.47
C GLY A 318 -4.21 26.73 -14.04
N TYR A 319 -4.37 25.52 -14.59
CA TYR A 319 -3.47 24.40 -14.32
C TYR A 319 -3.19 23.55 -15.57
N SER A 320 -2.11 22.79 -15.53
CA SER A 320 -1.77 21.79 -16.56
C SER A 320 -0.89 20.70 -15.97
N TRP A 321 -1.13 19.45 -16.34
CA TRP A 321 -0.23 18.35 -16.02
C TRP A 321 0.97 18.39 -16.96
N LEU A 322 2.18 18.46 -16.41
CA LEU A 322 3.44 18.36 -17.17
C LEU A 322 3.95 16.92 -17.23
N ARG A 323 3.58 16.09 -16.24
CA ARG A 323 3.97 14.69 -16.15
C ARG A 323 2.93 13.92 -15.35
N LEU A 324 2.44 12.81 -15.90
CA LEU A 324 1.54 11.88 -15.19
C LEU A 324 2.24 10.56 -14.81
N GLU A 325 3.33 10.23 -15.51
CA GLU A 325 4.02 8.95 -15.33
C GLU A 325 5.24 9.02 -14.40
N GLY A 326 5.68 7.84 -13.97
CA GLY A 326 6.88 7.65 -13.18
C GLY A 326 6.72 8.04 -11.71
N ARG A 327 7.83 8.44 -11.09
CA ARG A 327 7.89 8.65 -9.62
C ARG A 327 7.51 10.06 -9.16
N ARG A 328 7.36 11.00 -10.09
CA ARG A 328 7.18 12.43 -9.82
C ARG A 328 6.19 13.04 -10.80
N PRO A 329 4.90 12.65 -10.78
CA PRO A 329 3.89 13.38 -11.53
C PRO A 329 3.89 14.85 -11.10
N MET A 330 3.67 15.72 -12.07
CA MET A 330 3.98 17.13 -11.95
C MET A 330 2.86 17.97 -12.55
N LEU A 331 2.37 18.90 -11.75
CA LEU A 331 1.33 19.86 -12.07
C LEU A 331 1.96 21.26 -12.06
N ILE A 332 1.67 22.06 -13.07
CA ILE A 332 1.89 23.52 -13.04
C ILE A 332 0.56 24.23 -12.86
N HIS A 333 0.53 25.29 -12.06
CA HIS A 333 -0.68 26.07 -11.80
C HIS A 333 -0.38 27.53 -11.47
N THR A 334 -1.37 28.42 -11.60
CA THR A 334 -1.17 29.87 -11.45
C THR A 334 -1.16 30.34 -10.01
N ASP A 335 -1.94 29.70 -9.14
CA ASP A 335 -2.21 30.16 -7.77
C ASP A 335 -1.92 29.07 -6.73
N PRO A 336 -1.47 29.42 -5.50
CA PRO A 336 -1.22 28.43 -4.45
C PRO A 336 -2.42 27.49 -4.23
N LEU A 337 -2.11 26.21 -4.02
CA LEU A 337 -3.13 25.21 -3.68
C LEU A 337 -3.90 25.61 -2.41
N ILE A 338 -5.16 25.21 -2.35
CA ILE A 338 -5.98 25.31 -1.14
C ILE A 338 -5.39 24.36 -0.09
N ASP A 339 -5.12 24.89 1.10
CA ASP A 339 -4.59 24.09 2.20
C ASP A 339 -5.69 23.19 2.78
N SER A 340 -5.46 21.88 2.77
CA SER A 340 -6.37 20.87 3.29
C SER A 340 -5.58 19.79 4.02
N ASP A 341 -5.76 19.69 5.33
CA ASP A 341 -5.07 18.69 6.16
C ASP A 341 -5.31 17.25 5.67
N GLU A 342 -6.45 16.99 5.03
CA GLU A 342 -6.86 15.67 4.54
C GLU A 342 -6.26 15.32 3.16
N LEU A 343 -5.88 16.32 2.35
CA LEU A 343 -5.42 16.12 0.97
C LEU A 343 -3.97 16.53 0.73
N SER A 344 -3.43 17.40 1.58
CA SER A 344 -2.04 17.85 1.55
C SER A 344 -1.05 16.69 1.71
N GLY A 345 -1.47 15.55 2.28
CA GLY A 345 -0.65 14.34 2.34
C GLY A 345 -0.25 13.77 0.97
N PHE A 346 -1.02 14.06 -0.10
CA PHE A 346 -0.65 13.68 -1.47
C PHE A 346 0.38 14.62 -2.12
N VAL A 347 0.62 15.80 -1.56
CA VAL A 347 1.62 16.75 -2.07
C VAL A 347 3.02 16.36 -1.58
N VAL A 348 3.91 16.02 -2.51
CA VAL A 348 5.31 15.68 -2.21
C VAL A 348 6.17 16.93 -2.09
N ALA A 349 5.91 17.93 -2.94
CA ALA A 349 6.54 19.25 -2.92
C ALA A 349 5.67 20.23 -3.70
N THR A 350 5.58 21.48 -3.26
CA THR A 350 4.87 22.55 -3.98
C THR A 350 5.59 23.87 -3.76
N GLY A 351 5.69 24.72 -4.77
CA GLY A 351 6.39 26.01 -4.62
C GLY A 351 6.32 26.89 -5.86
N GLU A 352 6.61 28.18 -5.65
CA GLU A 352 6.64 29.22 -6.67
C GLU A 352 7.93 29.12 -7.52
N ILE A 353 7.80 29.23 -8.83
CA ILE A 353 8.91 29.21 -9.78
C ILE A 353 9.69 30.53 -9.68
N VAL A 354 10.94 30.44 -9.21
CA VAL A 354 11.81 31.61 -8.97
C VAL A 354 13.08 31.61 -9.83
N GLN A 355 13.42 30.49 -10.47
CA GLN A 355 14.61 30.41 -11.33
C GLN A 355 14.50 29.36 -12.42
N HIS A 356 14.96 29.71 -13.62
CA HIS A 356 15.27 28.77 -14.70
C HIS A 356 16.77 28.55 -14.85
N ARG A 357 17.14 27.32 -15.21
CA ARG A 357 18.52 26.94 -15.51
C ARG A 357 18.55 26.00 -16.72
N LEU A 358 19.50 26.22 -17.62
CA LEU A 358 19.69 25.40 -18.82
C LEU A 358 20.55 24.16 -18.59
N ARG A 359 21.15 24.02 -17.39
CA ARG A 359 22.02 22.91 -17.03
C ARG A 359 21.72 22.41 -15.62
N PRO A 360 21.89 21.11 -15.37
CA PRO A 360 21.79 20.55 -14.03
C PRO A 360 22.89 21.13 -13.12
N PRO A 361 22.74 21.00 -11.80
CA PRO A 361 23.83 21.26 -10.87
C PRO A 361 24.97 20.26 -11.08
N GLU A 362 26.18 20.76 -11.29
CA GLU A 362 27.40 19.94 -11.41
C GLU A 362 28.39 20.26 -10.30
N LEU A 363 29.25 19.28 -9.94
CA LEU A 363 30.18 19.41 -8.82
C LEU A 363 31.11 20.62 -8.90
N HIS A 364 31.49 21.03 -10.11
CA HIS A 364 32.39 22.16 -10.34
C HIS A 364 31.65 23.52 -10.44
N THR A 365 30.32 23.51 -10.51
CA THR A 365 29.47 24.71 -10.55
C THR A 365 28.67 24.93 -9.26
N ILE A 366 28.88 24.09 -8.25
CA ILE A 366 27.97 23.98 -7.10
C ILE A 366 27.88 25.28 -6.30
N ASP A 367 29.00 25.99 -6.15
CA ASP A 367 29.06 27.26 -5.42
C ASP A 367 28.25 28.35 -6.15
N GLN A 368 28.29 28.35 -7.48
CA GLN A 368 27.51 29.27 -8.31
C GLN A 368 26.02 28.94 -8.25
N VAL A 369 25.68 27.64 -8.25
CA VAL A 369 24.30 27.17 -8.08
C VAL A 369 23.77 27.60 -6.71
N ALA A 370 24.51 27.31 -5.63
CA ALA A 370 24.13 27.67 -4.26
C ALA A 370 23.98 29.18 -4.09
N SER A 371 24.93 29.98 -4.59
CA SER A 371 24.84 31.45 -4.54
C SER A 371 23.61 31.98 -5.28
N SER A 372 23.27 31.40 -6.43
CA SER A 372 22.08 31.80 -7.18
C SER A 372 20.77 31.43 -6.47
N ILE A 373 20.72 30.25 -5.85
CA ILE A 373 19.57 29.78 -5.08
C ILE A 373 19.36 30.66 -3.83
N ALA A 374 20.46 30.98 -3.13
CA ALA A 374 20.45 31.85 -1.96
C ALA A 374 19.91 33.25 -2.26
N LYS A 375 20.23 33.82 -3.43
CA LYS A 375 19.70 35.11 -3.89
C LYS A 375 18.18 35.11 -4.05
N ASN A 376 17.58 33.95 -4.29
CA ASN A 376 16.12 33.77 -4.34
C ASN A 376 15.52 33.49 -2.94
N GLY A 377 16.30 33.64 -1.87
CA GLY A 377 15.85 33.44 -0.49
C GLY A 377 15.61 31.99 -0.11
N ILE A 378 16.29 31.05 -0.76
CA ILE A 378 16.23 29.62 -0.45
C ILE A 378 17.48 29.22 0.35
N GLY A 379 17.28 28.76 1.58
CA GLY A 379 18.32 28.29 2.50
C GLY A 379 18.53 26.78 2.47
N LYS A 380 17.63 26.04 1.81
CA LYS A 380 17.76 24.58 1.62
C LYS A 380 17.08 24.15 0.33
N ILE A 381 17.76 23.36 -0.49
CA ILE A 381 17.19 22.87 -1.75
C ILE A 381 17.19 21.34 -1.83
N THR A 382 16.10 20.75 -2.29
CA THR A 382 16.01 19.31 -2.59
C THR A 382 16.09 19.07 -4.09
N LEU A 383 17.01 18.23 -4.55
CA LEU A 383 17.13 17.86 -5.96
C LEU A 383 16.11 16.78 -6.33
N ARG A 384 15.08 17.18 -7.08
CA ARG A 384 14.01 16.34 -7.65
C ARG A 384 14.11 16.23 -9.17
N CYS A 385 15.26 16.59 -9.74
CA CYS A 385 15.55 16.45 -11.16
C CYS A 385 16.19 15.10 -11.50
N SER A 386 16.20 14.77 -12.78
CA SER A 386 16.94 13.63 -13.34
C SER A 386 18.46 13.90 -13.29
N LEU A 387 19.17 13.14 -12.46
CA LEU A 387 20.63 13.17 -12.32
C LEU A 387 21.14 11.74 -12.24
N ASP A 388 22.42 11.56 -12.58
CA ASP A 388 23.13 10.30 -12.37
C ASP A 388 23.00 9.85 -10.90
N PRO A 389 22.43 8.65 -10.64
CA PRO A 389 22.27 8.12 -9.28
C PRO A 389 23.57 8.05 -8.48
N ASP A 390 24.72 7.85 -9.12
CA ASP A 390 26.03 7.75 -8.45
C ASP A 390 26.51 9.11 -7.94
N VAL A 391 26.12 10.18 -8.63
CA VAL A 391 26.60 11.55 -8.36
C VAL A 391 25.58 12.35 -7.53
N HIS A 392 24.28 12.04 -7.65
CA HIS A 392 23.18 12.75 -6.99
C HIS A 392 23.40 12.95 -5.47
N PRO A 393 23.73 11.92 -4.65
CA PRO A 393 23.93 12.09 -3.21
C PRO A 393 25.08 13.03 -2.86
N THR A 394 26.09 13.12 -3.73
CA THR A 394 27.26 13.98 -3.51
C THR A 394 26.93 15.43 -3.84
N ILE A 395 26.19 15.68 -4.92
CA ILE A 395 25.73 17.02 -5.27
C ILE A 395 24.76 17.55 -4.19
N GLN A 396 23.77 16.74 -3.77
CA GLN A 396 22.83 17.12 -2.71
C GLN A 396 23.57 17.52 -1.42
N ARG A 397 24.51 16.69 -0.94
CA ARG A 397 25.30 16.98 0.27
C ARG A 397 26.13 18.25 0.17
N ARG A 398 26.70 18.54 -1.00
CA ARG A 398 27.48 19.77 -1.20
C ARG A 398 26.57 21.01 -1.20
N LEU A 399 25.42 20.97 -1.88
CA LEU A 399 24.44 22.06 -1.83
C LEU A 399 23.95 22.30 -0.40
N ASP A 400 23.63 21.24 0.34
CA ASP A 400 23.22 21.35 1.75
C ASP A 400 24.30 22.03 2.61
N ARG A 401 25.58 21.78 2.31
CA ARG A 401 26.70 22.40 3.02
C ARG A 401 26.86 23.88 2.66
N GLU A 402 26.84 24.22 1.38
CA GLU A 402 26.99 25.61 0.91
C GLU A 402 25.82 26.51 1.37
N LEU A 403 24.61 25.95 1.45
CA LEU A 403 23.42 26.68 1.89
C LEU A 403 23.21 26.66 3.42
N LYS A 404 23.97 25.86 4.19
CA LYS A 404 23.72 25.62 5.62
C LYS A 404 23.61 26.88 6.49
N GLN A 405 24.37 27.93 6.16
CA GLN A 405 24.41 29.19 6.91
C GLN A 405 23.52 30.27 6.31
N ILE A 406 22.74 29.93 5.28
CA ILE A 406 21.87 30.86 4.57
C ILE A 406 20.48 30.69 5.15
N GLU A 407 19.98 31.74 5.80
CA GLU A 407 18.59 31.79 6.23
C GLU A 407 17.68 31.95 5.01
N GLY A 408 16.63 31.13 4.92
CA GLY A 408 15.71 31.17 3.80
C GLY A 408 14.71 30.03 3.80
N SER A 409 13.75 30.10 2.87
CA SER A 409 12.77 29.05 2.64
C SER A 409 13.44 27.74 2.20
N LYS A 410 12.67 26.66 2.26
CA LYS A 410 13.00 25.46 1.51
C LYS A 410 12.70 25.70 0.02
N GLY A 411 13.26 24.85 -0.81
CA GLY A 411 12.98 24.83 -2.23
C GLY A 411 13.31 23.47 -2.81
N PHE A 412 12.95 23.29 -4.06
CA PHE A 412 13.28 22.09 -4.81
C PHE A 412 13.58 22.42 -6.26
N MET A 413 14.39 21.57 -6.89
CA MET A 413 14.73 21.68 -8.29
C MET A 413 14.17 20.50 -9.07
N VAL A 414 13.47 20.77 -10.16
CA VAL A 414 12.93 19.75 -11.08
C VAL A 414 13.47 19.96 -12.49
N ASP A 415 13.46 18.91 -13.29
CA ASP A 415 13.60 18.97 -14.73
C ASP A 415 12.22 18.84 -15.40
N ILE A 416 11.98 19.74 -16.36
CA ILE A 416 10.84 19.70 -17.27
C ILE A 416 11.35 19.60 -18.70
N ASP A 417 10.58 18.97 -19.56
CA ASP A 417 10.91 18.86 -20.98
C ASP A 417 10.30 20.02 -21.75
N LEU A 418 11.14 20.70 -22.53
CA LEU A 418 10.72 21.73 -23.48
C LEU A 418 10.88 21.21 -24.90
N GLU A 419 9.82 21.25 -25.69
CA GLU A 419 9.93 21.04 -27.13
C GLU A 419 10.45 22.31 -27.82
N ARG A 420 11.44 22.11 -28.68
CA ARG A 420 12.00 23.14 -29.55
C ARG A 420 12.14 22.60 -30.96
N SER A 421 12.30 23.50 -31.93
CA SER A 421 12.59 23.11 -33.31
C SER A 421 13.85 22.24 -33.47
N SER A 422 14.77 22.30 -32.51
CA SER A 422 15.98 21.48 -32.43
C SER A 422 15.79 20.12 -31.71
N GLY A 423 14.59 19.80 -31.27
CA GLY A 423 14.27 18.64 -30.43
C GLY A 423 14.00 19.00 -28.97
N THR A 424 13.70 17.97 -28.16
CA THR A 424 13.39 18.11 -26.73
C THR A 424 14.64 18.52 -25.93
N GLN A 425 14.50 19.56 -25.12
CA GLN A 425 15.54 20.07 -24.24
C GLN A 425 15.03 20.14 -22.80
N SER A 426 15.76 19.55 -21.85
CA SER A 426 15.42 19.67 -20.44
C SER A 426 15.75 21.08 -19.91
N LEU A 427 14.76 21.69 -19.25
CA LEU A 427 14.92 22.89 -18.44
C LEU A 427 14.87 22.53 -16.97
N TYR A 428 15.78 23.09 -16.18
CA TYR A 428 15.80 22.91 -14.74
C TYR A 428 15.14 24.11 -14.08
N VAL A 429 14.12 23.86 -13.27
CA VAL A 429 13.30 24.88 -12.61
C VAL A 429 13.53 24.79 -11.12
N VAL A 430 13.82 25.92 -10.48
CA VAL A 430 13.90 26.04 -9.02
C VAL A 430 12.60 26.64 -8.51
N CYS A 431 11.99 25.92 -7.59
CA CYS A 431 10.77 26.32 -6.92
C CYS A 431 11.07 26.64 -5.45
N LYS A 432 10.51 27.74 -4.94
CA LYS A 432 10.59 28.16 -3.54
C LYS A 432 9.31 27.71 -2.83
N GLU A 433 9.46 26.96 -1.74
CA GLU A 433 8.33 26.47 -0.91
C GLU A 433 7.80 27.56 0.02
#